data_AF-A0A8T5SXA1-F1
#
_entry.id   AF-A0A8T5SXA1-F1
#
_cell.length_a   1.000
_cell.length_b   1.000
_cell.length_c   1.000
_cell.angle_alpha   90.00
_cell.angle_beta   90.00
_cell.angle_gamma   90.00
#
_symmetry.space_group_name_H-M   'P 1'
#
loop_
_entity.id
_entity.type
_entity.pdbx_description
1 polymer ?
#
loop_
_entity_poly.entity_id
_entity_poly.type
_entity_poly.pdbx_seq_one_letter_code
_entity_poly.pdbx_strand_id
1 'polypeptide(L)'
;MKRAKLFLFLLLFLATIQYVPSDSLAAIPVVEDGDFLSFGYTLEANATIIETYTETNTRKIRILEQTFTPPGLFDELVGMPLGSNKGVVVVPPEEGFLPTDLNPTYAYLTGFALYYTNLKIYEINGEHYTDLPTVGTEPGTFGYYALRIGLGLIGVAAFVGLVYGGYRLYPRVFGKRCAVCKALAIGTCTKCGRKFCERCYSNGCPYCKARTLKRLKSSS
;
A
#
# COMPACT_ATOMS: atom_id res chain seq x y z
N MET A 1 19.53 45.26 12.31
CA MET A 1 18.76 44.03 11.97
C MET A 1 18.18 44.04 10.54
N LYS A 2 18.97 44.34 9.50
CA LYS A 2 18.49 44.32 8.09
C LYS A 2 19.24 43.35 7.16
N ARG A 3 20.31 42.69 7.64
CA ARG A 3 21.15 41.79 6.83
C ARG A 3 20.76 40.31 6.90
N ALA A 4 19.92 39.91 7.84
CA ALA A 4 19.50 38.51 8.01
C ALA A 4 18.41 38.05 7.03
N LYS A 5 17.66 38.98 6.40
CA LYS A 5 16.59 38.63 5.44
C LYS A 5 17.10 38.37 4.02
N LEU A 6 18.25 38.94 3.64
CA LEU A 6 18.80 38.77 2.29
C LEU A 6 19.45 37.38 2.10
N PHE A 7 20.04 36.84 3.17
CA PHE A 7 20.67 35.51 3.13
C PHE A 7 19.65 34.37 3.03
N LEU A 8 18.46 34.53 3.62
CA LEU A 8 17.40 33.53 3.53
C LEU A 8 16.76 33.48 2.13
N PHE A 9 16.71 34.60 1.42
CA PHE A 9 16.19 34.66 0.05
C PHE A 9 17.20 34.12 -0.98
N LEU A 10 18.50 34.30 -0.75
CA LEU A 10 19.55 33.76 -1.63
C LEU A 10 19.67 32.22 -1.52
N LEU A 11 19.46 31.66 -0.31
CA LEU A 11 19.42 30.21 -0.10
C LEU A 11 18.18 29.54 -0.71
N LEU A 12 17.06 30.26 -0.82
CA LEU A 12 15.86 29.78 -1.51
C LEU A 12 15.98 29.82 -3.04
N PHE A 13 16.85 30.68 -3.59
CA PHE A 13 17.09 30.76 -5.04
C PHE A 13 18.17 29.79 -5.54
N LEU A 14 19.05 29.31 -4.66
CA LEU A 14 20.05 28.28 -4.98
C LEU A 14 19.51 26.85 -4.91
N ALA A 15 18.28 26.65 -4.42
CA ALA A 15 17.60 25.35 -4.40
C ALA A 15 16.78 25.05 -5.67
N THR A 16 16.77 25.95 -6.66
CA THR A 16 15.98 25.78 -7.90
C THR A 16 16.82 25.55 -9.16
N ILE A 17 18.13 25.32 -9.02
CA ILE A 17 19.00 25.07 -10.16
C ILE A 17 19.43 23.59 -10.17
N GLN A 18 19.00 22.93 -11.26
CA GLN A 18 19.36 21.60 -11.75
C GLN A 18 18.46 20.43 -11.32
N TYR A 19 17.24 20.42 -11.87
CA TYR A 19 16.77 19.21 -12.52
C TYR A 19 16.62 19.52 -14.02
N VAL A 20 17.73 19.50 -14.74
CA VAL A 20 17.69 19.27 -16.18
C VAL A 20 17.58 17.74 -16.27
N PRO A 21 16.45 17.16 -16.68
CA PRO A 21 16.45 15.74 -17.01
C PRO A 21 17.50 15.60 -18.12
N SER A 22 18.60 14.93 -17.82
CA SER A 22 19.43 14.36 -18.87
C SER A 22 18.49 13.63 -19.79
N ASP A 23 18.55 13.91 -21.10
CA ASP A 23 17.92 13.09 -22.11
C ASP A 23 18.35 11.64 -21.84
N SER A 24 17.54 10.92 -21.06
CA SER A 24 17.64 9.49 -20.96
C SER A 24 17.25 9.02 -22.35
N LEU A 25 18.18 8.36 -23.03
CA LEU A 25 17.77 7.32 -23.96
C LEU A 25 16.84 6.42 -23.15
N ALA A 26 15.53 6.65 -23.27
CA ALA A 26 14.54 5.87 -22.57
C ALA A 26 14.83 4.42 -22.95
N ALA A 27 15.25 3.62 -21.97
CA ALA A 27 15.46 2.21 -22.20
C ALA A 27 14.17 1.66 -22.80
N ILE A 28 14.25 1.05 -23.98
CA ILE A 28 13.09 0.43 -24.60
C ILE A 28 12.63 -0.63 -23.59
N PRO A 29 11.39 -0.55 -23.10
CA PRO A 29 10.91 -1.51 -22.11
C PRO A 29 10.94 -2.90 -22.73
N VAL A 30 11.33 -3.86 -21.91
CA VAL A 30 11.48 -5.26 -22.27
C VAL A 30 10.46 -6.05 -21.46
N VAL A 31 9.94 -7.11 -22.06
CA VAL A 31 8.98 -8.00 -21.41
C VAL A 31 9.64 -8.74 -20.24
N GLU A 32 9.07 -8.64 -19.05
CA GLU A 32 9.48 -9.32 -17.82
C GLU A 32 8.35 -10.20 -17.24
N ASP A 33 8.73 -11.20 -16.44
CA ASP A 33 7.74 -12.05 -15.75
C ASP A 33 6.82 -11.21 -14.85
N GLY A 34 5.51 -11.43 -14.96
CA GLY A 34 4.48 -10.67 -14.26
C GLY A 34 3.91 -9.48 -15.03
N ASP A 35 4.52 -9.08 -16.16
CA ASP A 35 4.05 -7.98 -16.99
C ASP A 35 2.71 -8.27 -17.66
N PHE A 36 1.97 -7.19 -17.92
CA PHE A 36 0.81 -7.22 -18.80
C PHE A 36 1.22 -6.90 -20.23
N LEU A 37 0.91 -7.80 -21.15
CA LEU A 37 1.27 -7.65 -22.55
C LEU A 37 0.03 -7.43 -23.42
N SER A 38 0.21 -6.58 -24.43
CA SER A 38 -0.64 -6.48 -25.61
C SER A 38 0.22 -6.84 -26.81
N PHE A 39 -0.07 -7.96 -27.48
CA PHE A 39 0.75 -8.47 -28.57
C PHE A 39 -0.10 -9.10 -29.67
N GLY A 40 0.44 -9.18 -30.88
CA GLY A 40 -0.19 -9.82 -32.04
C GLY A 40 0.67 -10.91 -32.61
N TYR A 41 0.03 -11.84 -33.31
CA TYR A 41 0.62 -12.98 -34.00
C TYR A 41 -0.44 -13.68 -34.85
N THR A 42 -0.02 -14.50 -35.79
CA THR A 42 -0.85 -15.53 -36.42
C THR A 42 -0.37 -16.89 -35.93
N LEU A 43 -1.25 -17.65 -35.29
CA LEU A 43 -0.97 -19.00 -34.81
C LEU A 43 -1.46 -20.01 -35.83
N GLU A 44 -0.54 -20.85 -36.27
CA GLU A 44 -0.80 -21.99 -37.14
C GLU A 44 -0.39 -23.29 -36.43
N ALA A 45 -1.22 -24.32 -36.57
CA ALA A 45 -0.91 -25.67 -36.12
C ALA A 45 -1.48 -26.66 -37.14
N ASN A 46 -0.72 -27.70 -37.46
CA ASN A 46 -1.14 -28.74 -38.42
C ASN A 46 -1.66 -28.15 -39.77
N ALA A 47 -0.91 -27.21 -40.35
CA ALA A 47 -1.23 -26.49 -41.59
C ALA A 47 -2.56 -25.70 -41.57
N THR A 48 -3.10 -25.41 -40.38
CA THR A 48 -4.35 -24.68 -40.20
C THR A 48 -4.11 -23.44 -39.34
N ILE A 49 -4.58 -22.28 -39.81
CA ILE A 49 -4.59 -21.05 -39.01
C ILE A 49 -5.65 -21.22 -37.92
N ILE A 50 -5.20 -21.18 -36.68
CA ILE A 50 -6.04 -21.31 -35.50
C ILE A 50 -6.62 -19.95 -35.11
N GLU A 51 -5.77 -18.93 -35.07
CA GLU A 51 -6.15 -17.58 -34.67
C GLU A 51 -5.17 -16.54 -35.21
N THR A 52 -5.62 -15.28 -35.23
CA THR A 52 -4.80 -14.15 -35.65
C THR A 52 -5.15 -12.92 -34.83
N TYR A 53 -4.12 -12.33 -34.25
CA TYR A 53 -4.16 -11.08 -33.52
C TYR A 53 -3.25 -10.08 -34.22
N THR A 54 -3.75 -8.85 -34.40
CA THR A 54 -3.10 -7.76 -35.13
C THR A 54 -3.01 -6.53 -34.25
N GLU A 55 -2.43 -5.44 -34.76
CA GLU A 55 -2.34 -4.16 -34.04
C GLU A 55 -3.70 -3.60 -33.62
N THR A 56 -4.75 -3.85 -34.41
CA THR A 56 -6.12 -3.41 -34.11
C THR A 56 -6.91 -4.39 -33.27
N ASN A 57 -6.43 -5.62 -33.12
CA ASN A 57 -7.04 -6.68 -32.31
C ASN A 57 -5.94 -7.52 -31.66
N THR A 58 -5.42 -7.04 -30.53
CA THR A 58 -4.30 -7.66 -29.83
C THR A 58 -4.76 -8.72 -28.83
N ARG A 59 -3.91 -9.71 -28.57
CA ARG A 59 -4.07 -10.57 -27.41
C ARG A 59 -3.53 -9.85 -26.18
N LYS A 60 -4.36 -9.78 -25.14
CA LYS A 60 -4.02 -9.16 -23.86
C LYS A 60 -3.95 -10.21 -22.77
N ILE A 61 -2.81 -10.32 -22.10
CA ILE A 61 -2.59 -11.31 -21.04
C ILE A 61 -1.56 -10.81 -20.04
N ARG A 62 -1.65 -11.30 -18.81
CA ARG A 62 -0.53 -11.23 -17.87
C ARG A 62 0.37 -12.43 -18.10
N ILE A 63 1.65 -12.22 -18.36
CA ILE A 63 2.59 -13.32 -18.45
C ILE A 63 3.06 -13.71 -17.06
N LEU A 64 3.02 -14.99 -16.76
CA LEU A 64 3.42 -15.57 -15.49
C LEU A 64 4.01 -16.94 -15.79
N GLU A 65 5.29 -17.15 -15.51
CA GLU A 65 6.00 -18.40 -15.81
C GLU A 65 5.20 -19.65 -15.42
N GLN A 66 4.56 -19.63 -14.25
CA GLN A 66 3.86 -20.78 -13.69
C GLN A 66 2.48 -21.06 -14.31
N THR A 67 1.89 -20.10 -15.03
CA THR A 67 0.52 -20.21 -15.55
C THR A 67 0.40 -19.89 -17.03
N PHE A 68 1.49 -19.49 -17.68
CA PHE A 68 1.47 -19.15 -19.09
C PHE A 68 1.44 -20.41 -19.94
N THR A 69 0.60 -20.39 -20.96
CA THR A 69 0.38 -21.54 -21.83
C THR A 69 0.27 -21.07 -23.28
N PRO A 70 1.04 -21.66 -24.21
CA PRO A 70 2.02 -22.73 -24.00
C PRO A 70 3.34 -22.23 -23.37
N PRO A 71 4.07 -23.06 -22.59
CA PRO A 71 5.30 -22.64 -21.92
C PRO A 71 6.41 -22.19 -22.90
N GLY A 72 6.58 -22.85 -24.04
CA GLY A 72 7.61 -22.43 -25.01
C GLY A 72 7.37 -21.06 -25.64
N LEU A 73 6.13 -20.57 -25.63
CA LEU A 73 5.85 -19.18 -26.04
C LEU A 73 6.24 -18.17 -24.95
N PHE A 74 6.21 -18.55 -23.67
CA PHE A 74 6.64 -17.67 -22.58
C PHE A 74 8.11 -17.28 -22.74
N ASP A 75 8.97 -18.27 -22.95
CA ASP A 75 10.42 -18.08 -23.12
C ASP A 75 10.75 -17.18 -24.32
N GLU A 76 9.91 -17.21 -25.35
CA GLU A 76 10.07 -16.41 -26.55
C GLU A 76 9.57 -14.96 -26.38
N LEU A 77 8.62 -14.74 -25.48
CA LEU A 77 8.09 -13.42 -25.15
C LEU A 77 8.97 -12.69 -24.14
N VAL A 78 9.47 -13.38 -23.11
CA VAL A 78 10.35 -12.78 -22.09
C VAL A 78 11.64 -12.28 -22.74
N GLY A 79 12.06 -11.07 -22.37
CA GLY A 79 13.24 -10.45 -22.98
C GLY A 79 12.98 -9.78 -24.33
N MET A 80 11.76 -9.88 -24.88
CA MET A 80 11.41 -9.23 -26.15
C MET A 80 11.18 -7.71 -25.92
N PRO A 81 11.84 -6.82 -26.69
CA PRO A 81 11.65 -5.38 -26.51
C PRO A 81 10.32 -4.89 -27.11
N LEU A 82 9.73 -3.85 -26.52
CA LEU A 82 8.53 -3.20 -27.03
C LEU A 82 8.71 -2.76 -28.51
N GLY A 83 7.70 -3.07 -29.33
CA GLY A 83 7.70 -2.75 -30.76
C GLY A 83 8.48 -3.71 -31.64
N SER A 84 9.24 -4.65 -31.07
CA SER A 84 9.97 -5.67 -31.84
C SER A 84 9.03 -6.69 -32.46
N ASN A 85 9.46 -7.26 -33.59
CA ASN A 85 8.72 -8.27 -34.35
C ASN A 85 9.61 -9.49 -34.57
N LYS A 86 9.13 -10.68 -34.18
CA LYS A 86 9.72 -11.97 -34.53
C LYS A 86 8.93 -12.58 -35.68
N GLY A 87 9.64 -12.88 -36.77
CA GLY A 87 9.02 -13.37 -38.01
C GLY A 87 8.30 -14.71 -37.84
N VAL A 88 9.00 -15.71 -37.33
CA VAL A 88 8.46 -17.04 -37.02
C VAL A 88 9.06 -17.52 -35.71
N VAL A 89 8.19 -17.92 -34.79
CA VAL A 89 8.53 -18.62 -33.54
C VAL A 89 7.90 -19.99 -33.61
N VAL A 90 8.71 -21.04 -33.42
CA VAL A 90 8.26 -22.42 -33.46
C VAL A 90 8.33 -22.98 -32.06
N VAL A 91 7.17 -23.29 -31.49
CA VAL A 91 7.07 -23.96 -30.19
C VAL A 91 6.90 -25.46 -30.47
N PRO A 92 7.85 -26.31 -30.05
CA PRO A 92 7.75 -27.74 -30.30
C PRO A 92 6.63 -28.37 -29.45
N PRO A 93 6.12 -29.56 -29.83
CA PRO A 93 5.00 -30.21 -29.14
C PRO A 93 5.19 -30.37 -27.62
N GLU A 94 6.42 -30.65 -27.19
CA GLU A 94 6.81 -30.82 -25.79
C GLU A 94 6.70 -29.55 -24.94
N GLU A 95 6.79 -28.37 -25.57
CA GLU A 95 6.66 -27.05 -24.94
C GLU A 95 5.34 -26.35 -25.34
N GLY A 96 4.48 -27.06 -26.08
CA GLY A 96 3.19 -26.60 -26.57
C GLY A 96 2.07 -26.74 -25.54
N PHE A 97 0.84 -26.91 -26.01
CA PHE A 97 -0.30 -27.17 -25.13
C PHE A 97 -0.22 -28.60 -24.56
N LEU A 98 -0.38 -28.71 -23.24
CA LEU A 98 -0.42 -29.96 -22.50
C LEU A 98 -1.87 -30.41 -22.25
N PRO A 99 -2.14 -31.73 -22.15
CA PRO A 99 -3.48 -32.24 -21.91
C PRO A 99 -4.07 -31.79 -20.56
N THR A 100 -3.20 -31.38 -19.63
CA THR A 100 -3.55 -30.92 -18.28
C THR A 100 -3.71 -29.41 -18.17
N ASP A 101 -3.57 -28.67 -19.28
CA ASP A 101 -3.69 -27.21 -19.25
C ASP A 101 -5.09 -26.79 -18.81
N LEU A 102 -5.12 -25.74 -17.99
CA LEU A 102 -6.34 -25.17 -17.41
C LEU A 102 -7.28 -24.56 -18.48
N ASN A 103 -6.83 -24.43 -19.72
CA ASN A 103 -7.62 -23.89 -20.81
C ASN A 103 -8.13 -25.01 -21.75
N PRO A 104 -9.39 -25.47 -21.59
CA PRO A 104 -9.94 -26.53 -22.42
C PRO A 104 -10.09 -26.13 -23.90
N THR A 105 -10.03 -24.83 -24.20
CA THR A 105 -10.21 -24.30 -25.55
C THR A 105 -9.14 -24.79 -26.52
N TYR A 106 -7.91 -25.05 -26.07
CA TYR A 106 -6.79 -25.44 -26.93
C TYR A 106 -6.33 -26.90 -26.72
N ALA A 107 -7.08 -27.70 -25.96
CA ALA A 107 -6.72 -29.10 -25.68
C ALA A 107 -6.54 -29.95 -26.95
N TYR A 108 -7.25 -29.64 -28.03
CA TYR A 108 -7.14 -30.34 -29.32
C TYR A 108 -5.82 -30.06 -30.07
N LEU A 109 -5.05 -29.05 -29.64
CA LEU A 109 -3.73 -28.73 -30.17
C LEU A 109 -2.59 -29.49 -29.46
N THR A 110 -2.92 -30.28 -28.44
CA THR A 110 -1.94 -31.08 -27.70
C THR A 110 -1.16 -32.01 -28.64
N GLY A 111 0.16 -31.99 -28.54
CA GLY A 111 1.05 -32.83 -29.35
C GLY A 111 1.35 -32.30 -30.75
N PHE A 112 0.86 -31.12 -31.12
CA PHE A 112 1.24 -30.44 -32.36
C PHE A 112 2.31 -29.37 -32.10
N ALA A 113 3.20 -29.17 -33.08
CA ALA A 113 4.08 -28.01 -33.12
C ALA A 113 3.25 -26.76 -33.45
N LEU A 114 3.54 -25.66 -32.76
CA LEU A 114 2.83 -24.40 -32.90
C LEU A 114 3.74 -23.38 -33.61
N TYR A 115 3.19 -22.73 -34.63
CA TYR A 115 3.90 -21.74 -35.43
C TYR A 115 3.28 -20.37 -35.21
N TYR A 116 3.98 -19.53 -34.48
CA TYR A 116 3.61 -18.13 -34.25
C TYR A 116 4.33 -17.26 -35.27
N THR A 117 3.59 -16.67 -36.19
CA THR A 117 4.14 -15.78 -37.21
C THR A 117 3.78 -14.33 -36.93
N ASN A 118 4.65 -13.40 -37.31
CA ASN A 118 4.50 -11.96 -37.05
C ASN A 118 4.25 -11.64 -35.57
N LEU A 119 4.96 -12.32 -34.67
CA LEU A 119 4.83 -12.10 -33.24
C LEU A 119 5.37 -10.71 -32.90
N LYS A 120 4.52 -9.79 -32.44
CA LYS A 120 4.90 -8.39 -32.18
C LYS A 120 4.33 -7.89 -30.86
N ILE A 121 5.17 -7.27 -30.03
CA ILE A 121 4.74 -6.61 -28.80
C ILE A 121 4.31 -5.18 -29.11
N TYR A 122 3.04 -4.86 -28.85
CA TYR A 122 2.49 -3.52 -29.05
C TYR A 122 2.47 -2.69 -27.78
N GLU A 123 2.33 -3.33 -26.61
CA GLU A 123 2.26 -2.64 -25.32
C GLU A 123 2.77 -3.55 -24.19
N ILE A 124 3.47 -2.94 -23.22
CA ILE A 124 3.90 -3.56 -21.97
C ILE A 124 3.39 -2.69 -20.82
N ASN A 125 2.65 -3.29 -19.89
CA ASN A 125 2.03 -2.64 -18.72
C ASN A 125 1.10 -1.47 -19.07
N GLY A 126 0.49 -1.53 -20.27
CA GLY A 126 -0.49 -0.58 -20.78
C GLY A 126 -1.64 -0.31 -19.84
N GLU A 127 -1.93 0.98 -19.61
CA GLU A 127 -2.82 1.54 -18.58
C GLU A 127 -3.97 0.61 -18.12
N HIS A 128 -3.88 0.14 -16.88
CA HIS A 128 -4.99 -0.36 -16.05
C HIS A 128 -6.08 -1.20 -16.74
N TYR A 129 -5.80 -2.47 -17.06
CA TYR A 129 -6.90 -3.45 -17.16
C TYR A 129 -7.34 -3.90 -15.77
N THR A 130 -8.44 -3.30 -15.29
CA THR A 130 -9.09 -3.54 -13.99
C THR A 130 -9.96 -4.80 -13.91
N ASP A 131 -9.85 -5.74 -14.85
CA ASP A 131 -10.80 -6.87 -14.94
C ASP A 131 -10.22 -8.25 -14.60
N LEU A 132 -8.97 -8.32 -14.14
CA LEU A 132 -8.49 -9.47 -13.36
C LEU A 132 -8.67 -9.15 -11.88
N PRO A 133 -9.05 -10.12 -11.00
CA PRO A 133 -9.17 -9.88 -9.57
C PRO A 133 -7.77 -9.65 -8.99
N THR A 134 -7.27 -8.44 -9.19
CA THR A 134 -6.03 -7.94 -8.66
C THR A 134 -6.31 -7.53 -7.23
N VAL A 135 -5.50 -8.07 -6.32
CA VAL A 135 -5.48 -7.70 -4.91
C VAL A 135 -5.12 -6.20 -4.84
N GLY A 136 -6.15 -5.37 -4.70
CA GLY A 136 -6.13 -3.98 -4.23
C GLY A 136 -4.95 -3.11 -4.61
N THR A 137 -4.85 -2.67 -5.87
CA THR A 137 -4.09 -1.46 -6.22
C THR A 137 -4.98 -0.24 -6.08
N GLU A 138 -4.64 0.61 -5.12
CA GLU A 138 -5.41 1.81 -4.74
C GLU A 138 -5.57 2.77 -5.93
N PRO A 139 -6.75 3.41 -6.10
CA PRO A 139 -6.98 4.35 -7.21
C PRO A 139 -6.13 5.60 -7.01
N GLY A 140 -5.12 5.79 -7.85
CA GLY A 140 -4.21 6.94 -7.88
C GLY A 140 -4.85 8.24 -8.35
N THR A 141 -6.04 8.59 -7.87
CA THR A 141 -6.66 9.89 -8.13
C THR A 141 -6.22 10.93 -7.09
N PHE A 142 -6.00 12.18 -7.51
CA PHE A 142 -5.69 13.31 -6.62
C PHE A 142 -6.66 13.40 -5.42
N GLY A 143 -7.93 13.05 -5.63
CA GLY A 143 -8.94 12.98 -4.58
C GLY A 143 -8.63 11.95 -3.49
N TYR A 144 -8.07 10.79 -3.85
CA TYR A 144 -7.68 9.74 -2.89
C TYR A 144 -6.56 10.23 -1.97
N TYR A 145 -5.49 10.83 -2.53
CA TYR A 145 -4.39 11.38 -1.75
C TYR A 145 -4.82 12.57 -0.88
N ALA A 146 -5.64 13.47 -1.42
CA ALA A 146 -6.17 14.61 -0.66
C ALA A 146 -7.01 14.15 0.54
N LEU A 147 -7.84 13.12 0.36
CA LEU A 147 -8.66 12.57 1.44
C LEU A 147 -7.82 11.82 2.48
N ARG A 148 -6.79 11.06 2.05
CA ARG A 148 -5.89 10.32 2.96
C ARG A 148 -5.02 11.27 3.80
N ILE A 149 -4.46 12.31 3.19
CA ILE A 149 -3.72 13.36 3.90
C ILE A 149 -4.66 14.15 4.83
N GLY A 150 -5.86 14.49 4.35
CA GLY A 150 -6.88 15.17 5.14
C GLY A 150 -7.30 14.38 6.38
N LEU A 151 -7.59 13.08 6.23
CA LEU A 151 -7.89 12.19 7.36
C LEU A 151 -6.70 12.03 8.30
N GLY A 152 -5.47 11.99 7.78
CA GLY A 152 -4.25 11.97 8.60
C GLY A 152 -4.15 13.19 9.51
N LEU A 153 -4.39 14.40 8.97
CA LEU A 153 -4.37 15.64 9.75
C LEU A 153 -5.49 15.69 10.80
N ILE A 154 -6.69 15.22 10.45
CA ILE A 154 -7.81 15.11 11.38
C ILE A 154 -7.50 14.09 12.50
N GLY A 155 -6.89 12.96 12.15
CA GLY A 155 -6.46 11.93 13.10
C GLY A 155 -5.44 12.45 14.10
N VAL A 156 -4.43 13.20 13.64
CA VAL A 156 -3.43 13.85 14.52
C VAL A 156 -4.10 14.87 15.43
N ALA A 157 -4.98 15.72 14.90
CA ALA A 157 -5.71 16.71 15.70
C ALA A 157 -6.60 16.06 16.77
N ALA A 158 -7.31 14.98 16.42
CA ALA A 158 -8.13 14.21 17.35
C ALA A 158 -7.29 13.53 18.43
N PHE A 159 -6.14 12.96 18.07
CA PHE A 159 -5.22 12.35 19.03
C PHE A 159 -4.68 13.38 20.03
N VAL A 160 -4.22 14.54 19.55
CA VAL A 160 -3.78 15.65 20.42
C VAL A 160 -4.92 16.12 21.33
N GLY A 161 -6.14 16.24 20.78
CA GLY A 161 -7.34 16.57 21.55
C GLY A 161 -7.66 15.56 22.64
N LEU A 162 -7.54 14.26 22.36
CA LEU A 162 -7.75 13.18 23.33
C LEU A 162 -6.67 13.16 24.41
N VAL A 163 -5.40 13.36 24.06
CA VAL A 163 -4.31 13.41 25.05
C VAL A 163 -4.45 14.63 25.95
N TYR A 164 -4.71 15.81 25.39
CA TYR A 164 -4.91 17.04 26.16
C TYR A 164 -6.19 17.01 26.99
N GLY A 165 -7.29 16.56 26.39
CA GLY A 165 -8.58 16.37 27.05
C GLY A 165 -8.49 15.33 28.17
N GLY A 166 -7.84 14.20 27.90
CA GLY A 166 -7.51 13.17 28.87
C GLY A 166 -6.71 13.74 30.03
N TYR A 167 -5.58 14.40 29.77
CA TYR A 167 -4.75 15.03 30.82
C TYR A 167 -5.55 16.01 31.69
N ARG A 168 -6.43 16.81 31.10
CA ARG A 168 -7.23 17.82 31.82
C ARG A 168 -8.44 17.24 32.57
N LEU A 169 -9.06 16.17 32.04
CA LEU A 169 -10.28 15.57 32.60
C LEU A 169 -9.98 14.35 33.51
N TYR A 170 -8.84 13.70 33.36
CA TYR A 170 -8.39 12.57 34.17
C TYR A 170 -8.41 12.85 35.68
N PRO A 171 -7.88 13.98 36.20
CA PRO A 171 -7.96 14.25 37.64
C PRO A 171 -9.39 14.56 38.12
N ARG A 172 -10.31 14.95 37.23
CA ARG A 172 -11.72 15.16 37.57
C ARG A 172 -12.49 13.84 37.67
N VAL A 173 -12.26 12.89 36.77
CA VAL A 173 -13.01 11.63 36.72
C VAL A 173 -12.39 10.56 37.62
N PHE A 174 -11.07 10.39 37.59
CA PHE A 174 -10.35 9.32 38.28
C PHE A 174 -9.56 9.78 39.51
N GLY A 175 -9.53 11.09 39.79
CA GLY A 175 -8.97 11.64 41.02
C GLY A 175 -9.67 11.01 42.23
N LYS A 176 -8.92 10.32 43.08
CA LYS A 176 -9.41 9.71 44.32
C LYS A 176 -10.06 10.82 45.16
N ARG A 177 -11.39 10.86 45.26
CA ARG A 177 -12.13 11.93 45.95
C ARG A 177 -12.24 11.70 47.46
N CYS A 178 -12.33 12.78 48.21
CA CYS A 178 -12.58 12.78 49.64
C CYS A 178 -14.02 12.34 49.92
N ALA A 179 -14.18 11.44 50.90
CA ALA A 179 -15.48 10.91 51.31
C ALA A 179 -16.44 11.96 51.88
N VAL A 180 -15.95 13.14 52.27
CA VAL A 180 -16.75 14.19 52.94
C VAL A 180 -17.06 15.34 51.98
N CYS A 181 -16.04 15.95 51.38
CA CYS A 181 -16.21 17.18 50.57
C CYS A 181 -16.03 16.96 49.06
N LYS A 182 -15.81 15.72 48.61
CA LYS A 182 -15.56 15.36 47.19
C LYS A 182 -14.33 16.02 46.53
N ALA A 183 -13.56 16.82 47.26
CA ALA A 183 -12.26 17.34 46.81
C ALA A 183 -11.23 16.22 46.63
N LEU A 184 -10.07 16.51 46.03
CA LEU A 184 -9.00 15.52 45.82
C LEU A 184 -8.48 14.99 47.17
N ALA A 185 -8.49 13.67 47.36
CA ALA A 185 -8.03 13.02 48.57
C ALA A 185 -6.52 12.80 48.53
N ILE A 186 -5.86 13.15 49.63
CA ILE A 186 -4.40 13.10 49.79
C ILE A 186 -3.96 11.78 50.44
N GLY A 187 -4.87 11.13 51.19
CA GLY A 187 -4.57 9.87 51.86
C GLY A 187 -5.80 9.07 52.24
N THR A 188 -5.55 7.86 52.73
CA THR A 188 -6.53 6.96 53.31
C THR A 188 -6.34 6.85 54.82
N CYS A 189 -7.44 6.82 55.57
CA CYS A 189 -7.39 6.54 57.00
C CYS A 189 -6.94 5.10 57.23
N THR A 190 -5.96 4.89 58.10
CA THR A 190 -5.37 3.55 58.34
C THR A 190 -6.33 2.56 58.98
N LYS A 191 -7.35 3.05 59.71
CA LYS A 191 -8.28 2.21 60.46
C LYS A 191 -9.54 1.82 59.67
N CYS A 192 -10.13 2.77 58.94
CA CYS A 192 -11.38 2.52 58.19
C CYS A 192 -11.20 2.50 56.67
N GLY A 193 -9.99 2.72 56.15
CA GLY A 193 -9.67 2.69 54.72
C GLY A 193 -10.26 3.82 53.88
N ARG A 194 -11.09 4.71 54.44
CA ARG A 194 -11.75 5.79 53.70
C ARG A 194 -10.76 6.90 53.31
N LYS A 195 -11.00 7.52 52.15
CA LYS A 195 -10.15 8.54 51.53
C LYS A 195 -10.54 9.94 52.01
N PHE A 196 -9.57 10.75 52.40
CA PHE A 196 -9.79 12.12 52.89
C PHE A 196 -8.83 13.13 52.26
N CYS A 197 -9.30 14.37 52.10
CA CYS A 197 -8.44 15.51 51.85
C CYS A 197 -7.86 16.04 53.18
N GLU A 198 -6.80 16.82 53.10
CA GLU A 198 -6.10 17.38 54.27
C GLU A 198 -7.01 18.23 55.16
N ARG A 199 -7.88 19.06 54.54
CA ARG A 199 -8.82 19.92 55.26
C ARG A 199 -9.89 19.14 56.03
N CYS A 200 -10.41 18.04 55.47
CA CYS A 200 -11.43 17.24 56.16
C CYS A 200 -10.82 16.25 57.17
N TYR A 201 -9.51 16.04 57.14
CA TYR A 201 -8.80 15.15 58.06
C TYR A 201 -8.12 15.89 59.23
N SER A 202 -8.08 17.23 59.22
CA SER A 202 -7.41 18.02 60.26
C SER A 202 -7.89 17.72 61.69
N ASN A 203 -9.18 17.39 61.84
CA ASN A 203 -9.79 17.03 63.13
C ASN A 203 -9.84 15.51 63.39
N GLY A 204 -9.14 14.71 62.57
CA GLY A 204 -9.19 13.26 62.58
C GLY A 204 -10.31 12.67 61.71
N CYS A 205 -10.37 11.34 61.62
CA CYS A 205 -11.37 10.66 60.80
C CYS A 205 -12.78 10.79 61.42
N PRO A 206 -13.78 11.35 60.71
CA PRO A 206 -15.13 11.54 61.26
C PRO A 206 -15.86 10.22 61.55
N TYR A 207 -15.45 9.11 60.92
CA TYR A 207 -16.12 7.82 61.06
C TYR A 207 -15.53 6.93 62.15
N CYS A 208 -14.21 6.96 62.37
CA CYS A 208 -13.54 6.04 63.29
C CYS A 208 -12.66 6.74 64.34
N LYS A 209 -12.68 8.07 64.36
CA LYS A 209 -11.90 8.95 65.26
C LYS A 209 -10.38 8.75 65.24
N ALA A 210 -9.85 7.95 64.30
CA ALA A 210 -8.41 7.73 64.15
C ALA A 210 -7.72 9.00 63.62
N ARG A 211 -6.49 9.25 64.09
CA ARG A 211 -5.66 10.42 63.74
C ARG A 211 -4.52 10.12 62.75
N THR A 212 -4.39 8.88 62.31
CA THR A 212 -3.35 8.42 61.39
C THR A 212 -3.85 8.30 59.94
N LEU A 213 -3.23 9.08 59.04
CA LEU A 213 -3.48 9.09 57.60
C LEU A 213 -2.30 8.44 56.86
N LYS A 214 -2.56 7.42 56.03
CA LYS A 214 -1.60 6.90 55.07
C LYS A 214 -1.69 7.73 53.78
N ARG A 215 -0.67 8.53 53.49
CA ARG A 215 -0.62 9.31 52.25
C ARG A 215 -0.56 8.37 51.04
N LEU A 216 -1.33 8.70 50.01
CA LEU A 216 -1.26 7.99 48.75
C LEU A 216 0.06 8.40 48.09
N LYS A 217 0.91 7.42 47.72
CA LYS A 217 2.14 7.68 46.96
C LYS A 217 1.75 8.45 45.71
N SER A 218 2.27 9.67 45.54
CA SER A 218 2.13 10.40 44.28
C SER A 218 2.90 9.60 43.24
N SER A 219 2.20 8.98 42.29
CA SER A 219 2.82 8.55 41.04
C SER A 219 3.18 9.83 40.30
N SER A 220 4.42 10.29 40.49
CA SER A 220 5.08 11.30 39.65
C SER A 220 5.23 10.75 38.24
#